data_AF-A0A538E707-F1
#
_entry.id   AF-A0A538E707-F1
#
_cell.length_a   1.000
_cell.length_b   1.000
_cell.length_c   1.000
_cell.angle_alpha   90.00
_cell.angle_beta   90.00
_cell.angle_gamma   90.00
#
_symmetry.space_group_name_H-M   'P 1'
#
loop_
_entity.id
_entity.type
_entity.pdbx_description
1 polymer ?
#
loop_
_entity_poly.entity_id
_entity_poly.type
_entity_poly.pdbx_seq_one_letter_code
_entity_poly.pdbx_strand_id
1 'polypeptide(L)'
;MATISEEHERLLDTDGFVVESPAGDVGWVEEVWLGEEGEPEAVAVRTGDGQHGLLLGEDVVTVDRDNRWIVVPEDPRLLELDAPHLTSSRAPTEPGKVAASWATTGASLHVTPRPRHLWHVPYRPSEPRRAPRRMAERPLWQGIAALLTMIALLVAATITLAYVIAHLVTGTAY
;
A
#
# COMPACT_ATOMS: atom_id res chain seq x y z
N MET A 1 -32.44 2.54 -8.73
CA MET A 1 -31.17 1.77 -8.84
C MET A 1 -30.02 2.77 -8.83
N ALA A 2 -29.67 3.32 -7.67
CA ALA A 2 -28.57 4.29 -7.52
C ALA A 2 -27.88 4.16 -6.15
N THR A 3 -28.60 3.64 -5.15
CA THR A 3 -28.10 3.49 -3.77
C THR A 3 -27.06 2.37 -3.59
N ILE A 4 -27.14 1.30 -4.39
CA ILE A 4 -26.25 0.12 -4.24
C ILE A 4 -24.83 0.43 -4.75
N SER A 5 -24.70 1.26 -5.79
CA SER A 5 -23.38 1.61 -6.36
C SER A 5 -22.56 2.53 -5.45
N GLU A 6 -23.21 3.48 -4.76
CA GLU A 6 -22.52 4.35 -3.79
C GLU A 6 -22.02 3.56 -2.56
N GLU A 7 -22.72 2.50 -2.16
CA GLU A 7 -22.37 1.67 -1.01
C GLU A 7 -21.14 0.79 -1.27
N HIS A 8 -21.02 0.27 -2.50
CA HIS A 8 -19.87 -0.52 -2.94
C HIS A 8 -18.64 0.36 -3.19
N GLU A 9 -18.75 1.46 -3.95
CA GLU A 9 -17.62 2.38 -4.24
C GLU A 9 -16.92 2.91 -2.98
N ARG A 10 -17.62 2.91 -1.85
CA ARG A 10 -17.11 3.30 -0.54
C ARG A 10 -15.86 2.53 -0.10
N LEU A 11 -15.67 1.28 -0.53
CA LEU A 11 -14.51 0.45 -0.16
C LEU A 11 -13.25 0.73 -0.99
N LEU A 12 -13.33 1.51 -2.07
CA LEU A 12 -12.16 1.84 -2.88
C LEU A 12 -11.10 2.60 -2.07
N ASP A 13 -9.84 2.27 -2.35
CA ASP A 13 -8.64 2.86 -1.75
C ASP A 13 -8.60 2.74 -0.21
N THR A 14 -9.19 1.67 0.35
CA THR A 14 -9.17 1.40 1.79
C THR A 14 -8.01 0.53 2.25
N ASP A 15 -7.04 0.25 1.36
CA ASP A 15 -5.85 -0.55 1.70
C ASP A 15 -5.09 0.06 2.90
N GLY A 16 -4.85 -0.78 3.91
CA GLY A 16 -4.21 -0.38 5.15
C GLY A 16 -5.09 0.47 6.08
N PHE A 17 -6.41 0.53 5.87
CA PHE A 17 -7.34 1.08 6.85
C PHE A 17 -7.48 0.12 8.04
N VAL A 18 -7.75 0.66 9.23
CA VAL A 18 -8.06 -0.16 10.41
C VAL A 18 -9.54 -0.55 10.35
N VAL A 19 -9.85 -1.80 10.71
CA VAL A 19 -11.23 -2.28 10.87
C VAL A 19 -11.57 -2.24 12.35
N GLU A 20 -12.62 -1.52 12.71
CA GLU A 20 -13.04 -1.29 14.09
C GLU A 20 -14.50 -1.73 14.32
N SER A 21 -14.74 -2.39 15.45
CA SER A 21 -16.08 -2.62 15.98
C SER A 21 -16.28 -1.86 17.30
N PRO A 22 -17.53 -1.68 17.77
CA PRO A 22 -17.81 -1.18 19.12
C PRO A 22 -17.08 -1.93 20.24
N ALA A 23 -16.77 -3.22 20.03
CA ALA A 23 -16.06 -4.05 20.99
C ALA A 23 -14.52 -3.86 20.95
N GLY A 24 -13.98 -3.26 19.88
CA GLY A 24 -12.57 -2.91 19.75
C GLY A 24 -12.00 -3.11 18.34
N ASP A 25 -10.68 -3.13 18.26
CA ASP A 25 -9.97 -3.27 16.98
C ASP A 25 -10.11 -4.71 16.47
N VAL A 26 -10.59 -4.85 15.23
CA VAL A 26 -10.76 -6.14 14.54
C VAL A 26 -9.47 -6.52 13.81
N GLY A 27 -8.87 -5.57 13.11
CA GLY A 27 -7.72 -5.81 12.25
C GLY A 27 -7.43 -4.65 11.32
N TRP A 28 -6.83 -4.94 10.18
CA TRP A 28 -6.60 -3.96 9.12
C TRP A 28 -6.78 -4.56 7.74
N VAL A 29 -7.12 -3.71 6.79
CA VAL A 29 -7.32 -4.07 5.38
C VAL A 29 -5.97 -4.35 4.73
N GLU A 30 -5.85 -5.51 4.11
CA GLU A 30 -4.70 -5.88 3.28
C GLU A 30 -4.91 -5.55 1.82
N GLU A 31 -6.12 -5.80 1.31
CA GLU A 31 -6.48 -5.66 -0.10
C GLU A 31 -8.00 -5.47 -0.27
N VAL A 32 -8.41 -4.64 -1.23
CA VAL A 32 -9.80 -4.53 -1.72
C VAL A 32 -10.07 -5.60 -2.79
N TRP A 33 -11.16 -6.34 -2.64
CA TRP A 33 -11.58 -7.40 -3.55
C TRP A 33 -12.74 -6.92 -4.42
N LEU A 34 -12.61 -7.20 -5.72
CA LEU A 34 -13.56 -6.76 -6.73
C LEU A 34 -14.51 -7.90 -7.12
N GLY A 35 -15.77 -7.55 -7.35
CA GLY A 35 -16.80 -8.42 -7.92
C GLY A 35 -16.61 -8.63 -9.43
N GLU A 36 -17.58 -9.31 -10.04
CA GLU A 36 -17.52 -9.69 -11.47
C GLU A 36 -17.51 -8.47 -12.41
N GLU A 37 -18.12 -7.35 -12.02
CA GLU A 37 -18.19 -6.14 -12.84
C GLU A 37 -17.01 -5.17 -12.54
N GLY A 38 -16.07 -5.56 -11.68
CA GLY A 38 -14.90 -4.76 -11.28
C GLY A 38 -15.18 -3.72 -10.20
N GLU A 39 -16.35 -3.79 -9.58
CA GLU A 39 -16.77 -3.03 -8.42
C GLU A 39 -16.18 -3.61 -7.13
N PRO A 40 -15.80 -2.78 -6.16
CA PRO A 40 -15.37 -3.27 -4.85
C PRO A 40 -16.52 -3.95 -4.07
N GLU A 41 -16.37 -5.23 -3.73
CA GLU A 41 -17.42 -6.02 -3.08
C GLU A 41 -17.04 -6.43 -1.65
N ALA A 42 -15.73 -6.56 -1.38
CA ALA A 42 -15.22 -7.00 -0.09
C ALA A 42 -13.81 -6.45 0.18
N VAL A 43 -13.36 -6.61 1.42
CA VAL A 43 -11.98 -6.34 1.82
C VAL A 43 -11.37 -7.54 2.53
N ALA A 44 -10.13 -7.88 2.18
CA ALA A 44 -9.34 -8.84 2.94
C ALA A 44 -8.79 -8.15 4.18
N VAL A 45 -9.07 -8.72 5.35
CA VAL A 45 -8.72 -8.20 6.66
C VAL A 45 -7.74 -9.17 7.32
N ARG A 46 -6.59 -8.64 7.76
CA ARG A 46 -5.74 -9.37 8.71
C ARG A 46 -6.10 -8.96 10.13
N THR A 47 -6.50 -9.94 10.91
CA THR A 47 -6.88 -9.79 12.31
C THR A 47 -5.66 -9.60 13.21
N GLY A 48 -5.88 -9.12 14.43
CA GLY A 48 -4.79 -8.86 15.39
C GLY A 48 -3.98 -10.11 15.79
N ASP A 49 -4.59 -11.29 15.72
CA ASP A 49 -4.00 -12.62 15.93
C ASP A 49 -3.38 -13.23 14.66
N GLY A 50 -3.43 -12.50 13.54
CA GLY A 50 -2.74 -12.84 12.30
C GLY A 50 -3.52 -13.76 11.36
N GLN A 51 -4.80 -14.02 11.64
CA GLN A 51 -5.67 -14.74 10.71
C GLN A 51 -6.12 -13.81 9.58
N HIS A 52 -6.48 -14.41 8.44
CA HIS A 52 -6.97 -13.69 7.27
C HIS A 52 -8.46 -13.97 7.10
N GLY A 53 -9.26 -12.91 7.01
CA GLY A 53 -10.69 -13.01 6.78
C GLY A 53 -11.15 -12.07 5.68
N LEU A 54 -12.24 -12.41 5.02
CA LEU A 54 -12.92 -11.58 4.04
C LEU A 54 -14.12 -10.93 4.71
N LEU A 55 -14.16 -9.59 4.70
CA LEU A 55 -15.27 -8.78 5.17
C LEU A 55 -16.05 -8.26 3.96
N LEU A 56 -17.33 -8.61 3.89
CA LEU A 56 -18.21 -8.18 2.80
C LEU A 56 -18.61 -6.71 2.97
N GLY A 57 -18.82 -6.00 1.86
CA GLY A 57 -19.24 -4.59 1.89
C GLY A 57 -20.57 -4.34 2.59
N GLU A 58 -21.49 -5.31 2.52
CA GLU A 58 -22.78 -5.28 3.22
C GLU A 58 -22.64 -5.31 4.75
N ASP A 59 -21.54 -5.87 5.26
CA ASP A 59 -21.24 -5.94 6.69
C ASP A 59 -20.48 -4.69 7.19
N VAL A 60 -20.25 -3.69 6.32
CA VAL A 60 -19.57 -2.44 6.68
C VAL A 60 -20.57 -1.32 6.98
N VAL A 61 -20.53 -0.80 8.21
CA VAL A 61 -21.42 0.27 8.67
C VAL A 61 -21.03 1.61 8.05
N THR A 62 -19.75 2.01 8.17
CA THR A 62 -19.25 3.25 7.58
C THR A 62 -17.76 3.18 7.29
N VAL A 63 -17.27 4.03 6.38
CA VAL A 63 -15.85 4.21 6.11
C VAL A 63 -15.50 5.66 6.43
N ASP A 64 -14.64 5.86 7.42
CA ASP A 64 -14.08 7.16 7.78
C ASP A 64 -12.74 7.32 7.06
N ARG A 65 -12.73 8.11 5.99
CA ARG A 65 -11.53 8.32 5.17
C ARG A 65 -10.53 9.27 5.82
N ASP A 66 -10.98 10.18 6.66
CA ASP A 66 -10.12 11.16 7.33
C ASP A 66 -9.27 10.46 8.40
N ASN A 67 -9.88 9.54 9.15
CA ASN A 67 -9.21 8.75 10.18
C ASN A 67 -8.66 7.41 9.65
N ARG A 68 -8.98 7.04 8.41
CA ARG A 68 -8.61 5.78 7.75
C ARG A 68 -9.14 4.53 8.46
N TRP A 69 -10.43 4.55 8.80
CA TRP A 69 -11.12 3.46 9.49
C TRP A 69 -12.29 2.91 8.68
N ILE A 70 -12.52 1.62 8.83
CA ILE A 70 -13.73 0.91 8.43
C ILE A 70 -14.44 0.50 9.71
N VAL A 71 -15.68 0.95 9.89
CA VAL A 71 -16.50 0.62 11.06
C VAL A 71 -17.44 -0.52 10.71
N VAL A 72 -17.45 -1.55 11.56
CA VAL A 72 -18.29 -2.74 11.43
C VAL A 72 -19.19 -2.91 12.68
N PRO A 73 -20.23 -3.77 12.62
CA PRO A 73 -21.05 -4.09 13.78
C PRO A 73 -20.24 -4.73 14.93
N GLU A 74 -20.85 -4.84 16.12
CA GLU A 74 -20.20 -5.40 17.31
C GLU A 74 -19.68 -6.83 17.12
N ASP A 75 -20.45 -7.66 16.40
CA ASP A 75 -20.07 -9.03 16.01
C ASP A 75 -19.94 -9.11 14.48
N PRO A 76 -18.79 -8.71 13.91
CA PRO A 76 -18.63 -8.65 12.47
C PRO A 76 -18.44 -10.05 11.88
N ARG A 77 -19.09 -10.30 10.74
CA ARG A 77 -18.94 -11.55 10.02
C ARG A 77 -17.72 -11.48 9.10
N LEU A 78 -16.63 -12.13 9.50
CA LEU A 78 -15.49 -12.37 8.61
C LEU A 78 -15.55 -13.81 8.10
N LEU A 79 -15.39 -14.01 6.80
CA LEU A 79 -15.23 -15.34 6.22
C LEU A 79 -13.75 -15.70 6.22
N GLU A 80 -13.37 -16.84 6.78
CA GLU A 80 -11.97 -17.27 6.79
C GLU A 80 -11.45 -17.44 5.36
N LEU A 81 -10.28 -16.85 5.08
CA LEU A 81 -9.57 -16.98 3.82
C LEU A 81 -8.56 -18.12 3.89
N ASP A 82 -8.61 -19.03 2.91
CA ASP A 82 -7.60 -20.08 2.76
C ASP A 82 -6.27 -19.51 2.24
N ALA A 83 -5.22 -20.29 2.37
CA ALA A 83 -3.90 -19.95 1.86
C ALA A 83 -3.93 -19.75 0.32
N PRO A 84 -3.12 -18.82 -0.22
CA PRO A 84 -3.04 -18.61 -1.66
C PRO A 84 -2.65 -19.87 -2.42
N HIS A 85 -3.42 -20.20 -3.45
CA HIS A 85 -3.05 -21.22 -4.43
C HIS A 85 -2.34 -20.56 -5.61
N LEU A 86 -1.15 -21.06 -5.96
CA LEU A 86 -0.40 -20.59 -7.12
C LEU A 86 -0.64 -21.51 -8.31
N THR A 87 -1.15 -20.96 -9.40
CA THR A 87 -1.28 -21.65 -10.69
C THR A 87 -0.26 -21.10 -11.67
N SER A 88 0.58 -21.97 -12.22
CA SER A 88 1.53 -21.60 -13.28
C SER A 88 1.10 -22.23 -14.60
N SER A 89 0.74 -21.41 -15.59
CA SER A 89 0.52 -21.87 -16.96
C SER A 89 1.80 -21.68 -17.77
N ARG A 90 2.36 -22.77 -18.28
CA ARG A 90 3.56 -22.75 -19.14
C ARG A 90 3.16 -23.18 -20.55
N ALA A 91 2.97 -22.20 -21.43
CA ALA A 91 2.91 -22.48 -22.87
C ALA A 91 4.35 -22.72 -23.41
N PRO A 92 4.54 -23.56 -24.45
CA PRO A 92 5.87 -23.88 -24.98
C PRO A 92 6.66 -22.68 -25.51
N THR A 93 5.97 -21.59 -25.87
CA THR A 93 6.53 -20.43 -26.57
C THR A 93 6.42 -19.10 -25.82
N GLU A 94 5.85 -19.07 -24.61
CA GLU A 94 5.68 -17.84 -23.82
C GLU A 94 6.24 -17.99 -22.40
N PRO A 95 6.72 -16.88 -21.77
CA PRO A 95 7.06 -16.89 -20.36
C PRO A 95 5.84 -17.35 -19.56
N GLY A 96 6.04 -18.33 -18.67
CA GLY A 96 4.94 -18.93 -17.93
C GLY A 96 4.18 -17.88 -17.10
N LYS A 97 2.86 -17.82 -17.26
CA LYS A 97 1.99 -16.95 -16.48
C LYS A 97 1.80 -17.57 -15.10
N VAL A 98 2.24 -16.90 -14.06
CA VAL A 98 1.95 -17.26 -12.66
C VAL A 98 0.77 -16.42 -12.20
N ALA A 99 -0.26 -17.08 -11.68
CA ALA A 99 -1.41 -16.45 -11.06
C ALA A 99 -1.56 -16.97 -9.63
N ALA A 100 -1.92 -16.09 -8.70
CA ALA A 100 -2.35 -16.47 -7.37
C ALA A 100 -3.88 -16.37 -7.29
N SER A 101 -4.51 -17.31 -6.60
CA SER A 101 -5.95 -17.32 -6.34
C SER A 101 -6.18 -17.63 -4.87
N TRP A 102 -7.11 -16.90 -4.25
CA TRP A 102 -7.58 -17.15 -2.90
C TRP A 102 -9.05 -17.55 -2.94
N ALA A 103 -9.49 -18.28 -1.92
CA ALA A 103 -10.88 -18.66 -1.74
C ALA A 103 -11.21 -18.56 -0.24
N THR A 104 -12.49 -18.35 0.07
CA THR A 104 -12.95 -18.52 1.44
C THR A 104 -13.11 -20.01 1.75
N THR A 105 -12.87 -20.42 2.99
CA THR A 105 -13.14 -21.79 3.46
C THR A 105 -14.65 -22.04 3.63
N GLY A 106 -15.46 -20.98 3.58
CA GLY A 106 -16.87 -20.97 3.94
C GLY A 106 -17.14 -20.92 5.44
N ALA A 107 -16.10 -21.03 6.27
CA ALA A 107 -16.21 -20.86 7.71
C ALA A 107 -16.22 -19.38 8.10
N SER A 108 -16.98 -19.04 9.15
CA SER A 108 -16.88 -17.73 9.77
C SER A 108 -15.73 -17.71 10.77
N LEU A 109 -14.90 -16.69 10.63
CA LEU A 109 -13.80 -16.43 11.55
C LEU A 109 -14.34 -15.69 12.77
N HIS A 110 -14.16 -16.29 13.94
CA HIS A 110 -14.48 -15.61 15.19
C HIS A 110 -13.41 -14.55 15.47
N VAL A 111 -13.81 -13.29 15.40
CA VAL A 111 -12.94 -12.17 15.76
C VAL A 111 -12.91 -12.06 17.28
N THR A 112 -11.73 -11.99 17.86
CA THR A 112 -11.55 -11.54 19.25
C THR A 112 -11.10 -10.08 19.21
N PRO A 113 -12.01 -9.10 19.38
CA PRO A 113 -11.65 -7.69 19.33
C PRO A 113 -10.62 -7.39 20.41
N ARG A 114 -9.55 -6.66 20.05
CA ARG A 114 -8.62 -6.22 21.08
C ARG A 114 -9.21 -5.02 21.82
N PRO A 115 -9.28 -5.06 23.17
CA PRO A 115 -9.84 -3.97 23.94
C PRO A 115 -9.03 -2.70 23.71
N ARG A 116 -9.76 -1.62 23.42
CA ARG A 116 -9.22 -0.30 23.08
C ARG A 116 -8.31 0.22 24.19
N HIS A 117 -7.03 0.41 23.90
CA HIS A 117 -6.16 1.19 24.78
C HIS A 117 -6.46 2.68 24.55
N LEU A 118 -6.89 3.40 25.59
CA LEU A 118 -7.21 4.85 25.58
C LEU A 118 -6.03 5.77 25.17
N TRP A 119 -4.85 5.20 24.93
CA TRP A 119 -3.68 5.90 24.45
C TRP A 119 -3.51 5.59 22.97
N HIS A 120 -3.82 6.58 22.12
CA HIS A 120 -3.47 6.58 20.71
C HIS A 120 -1.94 6.64 20.55
N VAL A 121 -1.27 5.51 20.77
CA VAL A 121 -0.10 5.20 19.96
C VAL A 121 -0.71 4.77 18.63
N PRO A 122 -0.41 5.44 17.50
CA PRO A 122 -0.74 4.87 16.20
C PRO A 122 0.03 3.56 16.14
N TYR A 123 -0.65 2.47 16.48
CA TYR A 123 -0.14 1.14 16.32
C TYR A 123 -0.12 0.95 14.81
N ARG A 124 0.96 1.43 14.15
CA ARG A 124 1.40 0.87 12.90
C ARG A 124 1.72 -0.57 13.26
N PRO A 125 0.90 -1.57 12.87
CA PRO A 125 1.43 -2.91 12.83
C PRO A 125 2.68 -2.76 11.98
N SER A 126 3.83 -3.20 12.49
CA SER A 126 5.04 -3.26 11.72
C SER A 126 4.67 -3.91 10.39
N GLU A 127 4.61 -3.08 9.35
CA GLU A 127 4.20 -3.42 8.00
C GLU A 127 4.90 -4.76 7.71
N PRO A 128 4.18 -5.87 7.44
CA PRO A 128 4.83 -7.09 7.06
C PRO A 128 5.63 -6.68 5.85
N ARG A 129 6.95 -6.72 6.04
CA ARG A 129 7.97 -6.29 5.12
C ARG A 129 7.51 -6.67 3.72
N ARG A 130 6.87 -5.73 3.00
CA ARG A 130 6.61 -5.88 1.57
C ARG A 130 7.96 -6.34 1.05
N ALA A 131 8.00 -7.53 0.44
CA ALA A 131 9.22 -8.07 -0.14
C ALA A 131 9.92 -6.89 -0.81
N PRO A 132 11.17 -6.56 -0.44
CA PRO A 132 11.75 -5.27 -0.76
C PRO A 132 11.59 -5.09 -2.25
N ARG A 133 10.71 -4.17 -2.65
CA ARG A 133 10.65 -3.69 -4.02
C ARG A 133 12.06 -3.18 -4.22
N ARG A 134 12.91 -3.96 -4.89
CA ARG A 134 14.27 -3.58 -5.30
C ARG A 134 14.13 -2.53 -6.40
N MET A 135 13.55 -1.42 -6.00
CA MET A 135 13.37 -0.14 -6.64
C MET A 135 12.64 0.66 -5.57
N ALA A 136 13.35 0.92 -4.47
CA ALA A 136 13.18 2.21 -3.82
C ALA A 136 13.42 3.21 -4.95
N GLU A 137 12.36 3.78 -5.48
CA GLU A 137 12.45 4.98 -6.29
C GLU A 137 13.35 5.90 -5.49
N ARG A 138 14.57 6.13 -6.00
CA ARG A 138 15.48 7.05 -5.33
C ARG A 138 14.69 8.34 -5.18
N PRO A 139 14.58 8.93 -3.97
CA PRO A 139 13.76 10.11 -3.77
C PRO A 139 14.19 11.12 -4.82
N LEU A 140 13.25 11.59 -5.66
CA LEU A 140 13.53 12.34 -6.89
C LEU A 140 14.50 13.53 -6.64
N TRP A 141 14.47 14.07 -5.43
CA TRP A 141 15.40 15.11 -4.96
C TRP A 141 16.89 14.73 -5.06
N GLN A 142 17.27 13.45 -4.99
CA GLN A 142 18.65 12.97 -5.05
C GLN A 142 19.14 13.05 -6.49
N GLY A 143 18.27 12.71 -7.45
CA GLY A 143 18.55 12.90 -8.87
C GLY A 143 18.71 14.38 -9.21
N ILE A 144 17.78 15.22 -8.72
CA ILE A 144 17.83 16.67 -8.93
C ILE A 144 19.09 17.28 -8.30
N ALA A 145 19.41 16.94 -7.04
CA ALA A 145 20.60 17.45 -6.35
C ALA A 145 21.90 17.01 -7.04
N ALA A 146 22.00 15.74 -7.46
CA ALA A 146 23.17 15.25 -8.20
C ALA A 146 23.32 15.96 -9.56
N LEU A 147 22.22 16.14 -10.29
CA LEU A 147 22.21 16.85 -11.56
C LEU A 147 22.64 18.32 -11.40
N LEU A 148 22.06 19.03 -10.44
CA LEU A 148 22.41 20.43 -10.16
C LEU A 148 23.87 20.57 -9.71
N THR A 149 24.37 19.63 -8.91
CA THR A 149 25.78 19.61 -8.48
C THR A 149 26.72 19.41 -9.67
N MET A 150 26.40 18.46 -10.56
CA MET A 150 27.17 18.23 -11.78
C MET A 150 27.19 19.47 -12.69
N ILE A 151 26.04 20.14 -12.87
CA ILE A 151 25.95 21.37 -13.66
C ILE A 151 26.80 22.48 -13.02
N ALA A 152 26.72 22.66 -11.69
CA ALA A 152 27.50 23.67 -10.98
C ALA A 152 29.01 23.43 -11.12
N LEU A 153 29.46 22.18 -11.02
CA LEU A 153 30.86 21.81 -11.24
C LEU A 153 31.31 22.09 -12.67
N LEU A 154 30.47 21.79 -13.67
CA LEU A 154 30.77 22.07 -15.07
C LEU A 154 30.94 23.57 -15.31
N VAL A 155 30.03 24.40 -14.78
CA VAL A 155 30.10 25.86 -14.88
C VAL A 155 31.35 26.41 -14.15
N ALA A 156 31.67 25.91 -12.96
CA ALA A 156 32.87 26.32 -12.25
C ALA A 156 34.15 25.95 -13.02
N ALA A 157 34.18 24.75 -13.61
CA ALA A 157 35.31 24.28 -14.41
C ALA A 157 35.52 25.13 -15.67
N THR A 158 34.45 25.50 -16.39
CA THR A 158 34.58 26.35 -17.59
C THR A 158 35.06 27.75 -17.24
N ILE A 159 34.55 28.36 -16.17
CA ILE A 159 35.03 29.67 -15.68
C ILE A 159 36.51 29.60 -15.29
N THR A 160 36.89 28.59 -14.51
CA THR A 160 38.27 28.40 -14.06
C THR A 160 39.22 28.20 -15.25
N LEU A 161 38.82 27.35 -16.21
CA LEU A 161 39.61 27.09 -17.41
C LEU A 161 39.80 28.36 -18.24
N ALA A 162 38.75 29.17 -18.41
CA ALA A 162 38.86 30.45 -19.12
C ALA A 162 39.87 31.39 -18.44
N TYR A 163 39.85 31.45 -17.10
CA TYR A 163 40.78 32.27 -16.33
C TYR A 163 42.22 31.75 -16.42
N VAL A 164 42.42 30.43 -16.33
CA VAL A 164 43.74 29.80 -16.48
C VAL A 164 44.30 30.02 -17.87
N ILE A 165 43.50 29.83 -18.92
CA ILE A 165 43.93 30.08 -20.30
C ILE A 165 44.28 31.56 -20.48
N ALA A 166 43.42 32.46 -20.01
CA ALA A 166 43.71 33.89 -20.07
C ALA A 166 45.04 34.22 -19.39
N HIS A 167 45.26 33.71 -18.17
CA HIS A 167 46.50 33.90 -17.42
C HIS A 167 47.74 33.32 -18.11
N LEU A 168 47.63 32.12 -18.70
CA LEU A 168 48.72 31.50 -19.46
C LEU A 168 49.06 32.29 -20.73
N VAL A 169 48.07 32.89 -21.39
CA VAL A 169 48.26 33.69 -22.61
C VAL A 169 48.78 35.09 -22.29
N THR A 170 48.30 35.73 -21.23
CA THR A 170 48.70 37.11 -20.86
C THR A 170 49.95 37.17 -19.98
N GLY A 171 50.44 36.03 -19.45
CA GLY A 171 51.74 35.92 -18.79
C GLY A 171 51.92 36.80 -17.55
N THR A 172 50.83 37.22 -16.90
CA THR A 172 50.89 38.16 -15.77
C THR A 172 50.08 37.62 -14.59
N ALA A 173 50.79 37.28 -13.51
CA ALA A 173 50.25 37.33 -12.17
C ALA A 173 50.04 38.81 -11.83
N TYR A 174 48.87 39.15 -11.31
CA TYR A 174 48.75 40.40 -10.56
C TYR A 174 49.52 40.26 -9.26
#